data_AF-A0A0D0ANU9-F1
#
_entry.id   AF-A0A0D0ANU9-F1
#
_cell.length_a   1.000
_cell.length_b   1.000
_cell.length_c   1.000
_cell.angle_alpha   90.00
_cell.angle_beta   90.00
_cell.angle_gamma   90.00
#
_symmetry.space_group_name_H-M   'P 1'
#
loop_
_entity.id
_entity.type
_entity.pdbx_description
1 polymer ?
#
loop_
_entity_poly.entity_id
_entity_poly.type
_entity_poly.pdbx_seq_one_letter_code
_entity_poly.pdbx_strand_id
1 'polypeptide(L)'
;MYDIDDASTVITLSDWYHTLATVLRYVIGQTASSSLINGLGRYAGGPMSPLAVITVEQGKRYRMRLISMSCDPNFRFSIDGHNLTVIEADGELTEPLVVDQLQISAGQRYSVVLVADKPVDNYWIRNLPNTAMATYEQGRNSAILSYEGACKVEPVTVNIAPKNPLVETNLHALISTGAPGIPGYGKADINLNLQVTNVNGTFYVNNVTYKPPTVPVLLQILSGAQEASQLLPNGSVIVLEANKVVELTLSTTGAPGPHSIHLHGHSFDVVQSARDNTSTFNYVNPVRRDVVSAGDTGQQVVIRWVTDNSGPWFLHCHNDWHLEAGFAMVMAESPSDTRTHLNNVPDAWDQLCPIFDSLTPSQLGGGFQVL
;
A
#
# COMPACT_ATOMS: atom_id res chain seq x y z
N MET A 1 -24.39 -8.41 2.85
CA MET A 1 -23.81 -9.24 1.76
C MET A 1 -23.12 -10.50 2.28
N TYR A 2 -22.79 -10.58 3.57
CA TYR A 2 -22.09 -11.68 4.21
C TYR A 2 -22.75 -12.01 5.55
N ASP A 3 -22.35 -13.13 6.15
CA ASP A 3 -22.87 -13.64 7.43
C ASP A 3 -21.84 -13.51 8.57
N ILE A 4 -20.54 -13.59 8.26
CA ILE A 4 -19.44 -13.58 9.24
C ILE A 4 -18.40 -12.51 8.87
N ASP A 5 -17.99 -11.71 9.85
CA ASP A 5 -16.96 -10.66 9.78
C ASP A 5 -16.38 -10.47 11.20
N ASP A 6 -15.27 -11.14 11.48
CA ASP A 6 -14.61 -11.14 12.79
C ASP A 6 -13.09 -11.36 12.64
N ALA A 7 -12.37 -11.57 13.73
CA ALA A 7 -10.93 -11.77 13.69
C ALA A 7 -10.49 -12.96 12.81
N SER A 8 -11.34 -13.97 12.63
CA SER A 8 -11.04 -15.15 11.81
C SER A 8 -11.10 -14.87 10.30
N THR A 9 -11.71 -13.76 9.88
CA THR A 9 -11.82 -13.39 8.47
C THR A 9 -10.73 -12.42 8.00
N VAL A 10 -9.78 -12.07 8.88
CA VAL A 10 -8.62 -11.25 8.53
C VAL A 10 -7.54 -12.12 7.86
N ILE A 11 -7.05 -11.65 6.72
CA ILE A 11 -5.99 -12.28 5.94
C ILE A 11 -4.86 -11.27 5.74
N THR A 12 -3.75 -11.43 6.47
CA THR A 12 -2.55 -10.64 6.27
C THR A 12 -1.61 -11.31 5.29
N LEU A 13 -1.02 -10.51 4.40
CA LEU A 13 -0.08 -10.94 3.38
C LEU A 13 1.21 -10.17 3.59
N SER A 14 2.32 -10.86 3.84
CA SER A 14 3.61 -10.20 4.08
C SER A 14 4.75 -10.91 3.38
N ASP A 15 5.77 -10.16 3.03
CA ASP A 15 7.08 -10.66 2.68
C ASP A 15 7.90 -10.91 3.97
N TRP A 16 8.82 -11.87 3.90
CA TRP A 16 9.66 -12.23 5.03
C TRP A 16 11.10 -12.45 4.60
N TYR A 17 12.03 -11.87 5.35
CA TYR A 17 13.45 -11.90 5.08
C TYR A 17 14.18 -12.62 6.21
N HIS A 18 15.06 -13.57 5.88
CA HIS A 18 15.93 -14.20 6.88
C HIS A 18 17.09 -13.29 7.32
N THR A 19 17.44 -12.30 6.49
CA THR A 19 18.47 -11.32 6.78
C THR A 19 17.82 -10.02 7.26
N LEU A 20 18.42 -9.39 8.27
CA LEU A 20 17.91 -8.14 8.86
C LEU A 20 17.91 -6.99 7.85
N ALA A 21 16.89 -6.14 7.92
CA ALA A 21 16.76 -4.98 7.05
C ALA A 21 17.95 -4.01 7.14
N THR A 22 18.55 -3.87 8.33
CA THR A 22 19.75 -3.03 8.56
C THR A 22 20.97 -3.47 7.75
N VAL A 23 21.01 -4.74 7.34
CA VAL A 23 22.03 -5.28 6.43
C VAL A 23 21.55 -5.16 4.98
N LEU A 24 20.29 -5.52 4.71
CA LEU A 24 19.73 -5.53 3.36
C LEU A 24 19.60 -4.15 2.72
N ARG A 25 19.50 -3.07 3.49
CA ARG A 25 19.41 -1.68 2.97
C ARG A 25 20.58 -1.26 2.07
N TYR A 26 21.70 -1.97 2.13
CA TYR A 26 22.88 -1.73 1.28
C TYR A 26 22.91 -2.60 0.02
N VAL A 27 21.93 -3.47 -0.17
CA VAL A 27 21.80 -4.37 -1.32
C VAL A 27 20.69 -3.83 -2.21
N ILE A 28 20.95 -3.71 -3.52
CA ILE A 28 19.94 -3.34 -4.50
C ILE A 28 19.28 -4.62 -5.03
N GLY A 29 17.95 -4.66 -5.04
CA GLY A 29 17.18 -5.79 -5.60
C GLY A 29 17.12 -7.01 -4.68
N GLN A 30 17.16 -6.77 -3.37
CA GLN A 30 16.86 -7.75 -2.32
C GLN A 30 15.51 -8.42 -2.56
N THR A 31 15.43 -9.72 -2.30
CA THR A 31 14.21 -10.50 -2.47
C THR A 31 13.84 -11.19 -1.17
N ALA A 32 12.55 -11.25 -0.89
CA ALA A 32 12.03 -11.94 0.27
C ALA A 32 12.35 -13.43 0.21
N SER A 33 12.66 -14.02 1.36
CA SER A 33 12.89 -15.46 1.51
C SER A 33 11.60 -16.26 1.38
N SER A 34 10.48 -15.71 1.86
CA SER A 34 9.14 -16.28 1.74
C SER A 34 8.05 -15.22 1.70
N SER A 35 6.90 -15.59 1.16
CA SER A 35 5.62 -14.93 1.42
C SER A 35 4.94 -15.63 2.59
N LEU A 36 4.36 -14.86 3.51
CA LEU A 36 3.56 -15.32 4.63
C LEU A 36 2.10 -14.94 4.43
N ILE A 37 1.20 -15.84 4.80
CA ILE A 37 -0.23 -15.59 4.94
C ILE A 37 -0.57 -15.83 6.42
N ASN A 38 -1.15 -14.84 7.10
CA ASN A 38 -1.43 -14.91 8.54
C ASN A 38 -0.21 -15.35 9.38
N GLY A 39 0.98 -14.86 9.01
CA GLY A 39 2.24 -15.10 9.72
C GLY A 39 2.91 -16.46 9.46
N LEU A 40 2.35 -17.30 8.58
CA LEU A 40 2.90 -18.62 8.27
C LEU A 40 3.21 -18.76 6.77
N GLY A 41 4.23 -19.54 6.46
CA GLY A 41 4.66 -19.78 5.09
C GLY A 41 5.88 -20.70 4.99
N ARG A 42 6.34 -20.92 3.75
CA ARG A 42 7.47 -21.78 3.41
C ARG A 42 8.44 -21.04 2.49
N TYR A 43 9.72 -21.42 2.53
CA TYR A 43 10.77 -20.85 1.69
C TYR A 43 11.50 -21.92 0.87
N ALA A 44 12.25 -21.50 -0.14
CA ALA A 44 13.00 -22.39 -1.02
C ALA A 44 14.06 -23.20 -0.24
N GLY A 45 14.02 -24.53 -0.33
CA GLY A 45 14.96 -25.42 0.37
C GLY A 45 14.75 -25.49 1.89
N GLY A 46 13.67 -24.89 2.41
CA GLY A 46 13.30 -24.94 3.81
C GLY A 46 12.54 -26.21 4.21
N PRO A 47 12.22 -26.38 5.50
CA PRO A 47 11.37 -27.46 5.96
C PRO A 47 9.92 -27.25 5.48
N MET A 48 9.12 -28.31 5.54
CA MET A 48 7.66 -28.26 5.33
C MET A 48 6.96 -27.65 6.55
N SER A 49 7.22 -26.37 6.82
CA SER A 49 6.62 -25.62 7.92
C SER A 49 5.08 -25.63 7.85
N PRO A 50 4.38 -25.50 9.00
CA PRO A 50 2.93 -25.32 9.01
C PRO A 50 2.48 -24.15 8.14
N LEU A 51 1.33 -24.31 7.50
CA LEU A 51 0.66 -23.26 6.73
C LEU A 51 -0.51 -22.70 7.55
N ALA A 52 -0.88 -21.45 7.28
CA ALA A 52 -2.10 -20.89 7.84
C ALA A 52 -3.32 -21.66 7.35
N VAL A 53 -4.29 -21.84 8.24
CA VAL A 53 -5.57 -22.47 7.96
C VAL A 53 -6.68 -21.49 8.28
N ILE A 54 -7.54 -21.21 7.31
CA ILE A 54 -8.73 -20.38 7.43
C ILE A 54 -9.93 -21.29 7.31
N THR A 55 -10.74 -21.38 8.37
CA THR A 55 -11.86 -22.31 8.44
C THR A 55 -13.16 -21.63 8.00
N VAL A 56 -13.97 -22.33 7.19
CA VAL A 56 -15.28 -21.86 6.75
C VAL A 56 -16.36 -22.95 6.90
N GLU A 57 -17.58 -22.55 7.20
CA GLU A 57 -18.77 -23.41 7.24
C GLU A 57 -19.45 -23.34 5.87
N GLN A 58 -19.77 -24.51 5.31
CA GLN A 58 -20.45 -24.59 4.02
C GLN A 58 -21.80 -23.84 4.06
N GLY A 59 -22.07 -23.05 3.02
CA GLY A 59 -23.29 -22.26 2.87
C GLY A 59 -23.24 -20.88 3.52
N LYS A 60 -22.21 -20.56 4.31
CA LYS A 60 -22.02 -19.20 4.86
C LYS A 60 -21.25 -18.30 3.89
N ARG A 61 -21.36 -17.00 4.13
CA ARG A 61 -20.63 -15.94 3.41
C ARG A 61 -19.76 -15.16 4.38
N TYR A 62 -18.54 -14.86 3.97
CA TYR A 62 -17.51 -14.26 4.81
C TYR A 62 -17.04 -12.95 4.21
N ARG A 63 -16.97 -11.88 5.01
CA ARG A 63 -16.20 -10.70 4.63
C ARG A 63 -14.74 -10.96 4.99
N MET A 64 -13.98 -11.44 4.02
CA MET A 64 -12.55 -11.62 4.15
C MET A 64 -11.85 -10.26 4.00
N ARG A 65 -11.02 -9.89 4.98
CA ARG A 65 -10.29 -8.61 5.02
C ARG A 65 -8.84 -8.85 4.68
N LEU A 66 -8.47 -8.59 3.42
CA LEU A 66 -7.11 -8.75 2.93
C LEU A 66 -6.30 -7.49 3.26
N ILE A 67 -5.12 -7.68 3.84
CA ILE A 67 -4.22 -6.60 4.23
C ILE A 67 -2.82 -6.95 3.75
N SER A 68 -2.26 -6.13 2.86
CA SER A 68 -0.87 -6.26 2.42
C SER A 68 0.05 -5.53 3.39
N MET A 69 0.70 -6.30 4.25
CA MET A 69 1.76 -5.87 5.15
C MET A 69 3.14 -6.03 4.50
N SER A 70 3.21 -5.87 3.18
CA SER A 70 4.41 -6.06 2.39
C SER A 70 5.35 -4.86 2.51
N CYS A 71 6.66 -5.11 2.63
CA CYS A 71 7.70 -4.09 2.47
C CYS A 71 8.02 -3.82 1.00
N ASP A 72 7.81 -4.76 0.08
CA ASP A 72 8.17 -4.59 -1.34
C ASP A 72 7.18 -5.25 -2.31
N PRO A 73 7.11 -6.59 -2.40
CA PRO A 73 6.39 -7.23 -3.47
C PRO A 73 4.90 -6.91 -3.40
N ASN A 74 4.28 -6.82 -4.57
CA ASN A 74 2.85 -7.00 -4.69
C ASN A 74 2.56 -8.50 -4.86
N PHE A 75 1.34 -8.90 -4.52
CA PHE A 75 0.92 -10.28 -4.61
C PHE A 75 -0.29 -10.46 -5.52
N ARG A 76 -0.32 -11.56 -6.26
CA ARG A 76 -1.53 -12.07 -6.92
C ARG A 76 -2.22 -13.03 -5.96
N PHE A 77 -3.32 -12.56 -5.39
CA PHE A 77 -4.14 -13.30 -4.43
C PHE A 77 -5.32 -13.99 -5.13
N SER A 78 -5.54 -15.27 -4.83
CA SER A 78 -6.72 -16.03 -5.27
C SER A 78 -7.00 -17.20 -4.32
N ILE A 79 -8.20 -17.78 -4.42
CA ILE A 79 -8.59 -18.97 -3.67
C ILE A 79 -9.12 -19.99 -4.67
N ASP A 80 -8.53 -21.19 -4.69
CA ASP A 80 -8.88 -22.22 -5.65
C ASP A 80 -10.38 -22.52 -5.65
N GLY A 81 -10.99 -22.47 -6.84
CA GLY A 81 -12.40 -22.77 -7.03
C GLY A 81 -13.37 -21.68 -6.55
N HIS A 82 -12.90 -20.60 -5.91
CA HIS A 82 -13.78 -19.56 -5.35
C HIS A 82 -13.60 -18.23 -6.08
N ASN A 83 -14.72 -17.59 -6.41
CA ASN A 83 -14.73 -16.18 -6.78
C ASN A 83 -14.73 -15.31 -5.50
N LEU A 84 -14.28 -14.08 -5.64
CA LEU A 84 -14.21 -13.06 -4.61
C LEU A 84 -15.05 -11.87 -5.05
N THR A 85 -15.96 -11.39 -4.22
CA THR A 85 -16.72 -10.16 -4.52
C THR A 85 -16.10 -8.99 -3.75
N VAL A 86 -15.30 -8.16 -4.41
CA VAL A 86 -14.72 -6.95 -3.80
C VAL A 86 -15.83 -5.98 -3.43
N ILE A 87 -15.80 -5.46 -2.20
CA ILE A 87 -16.79 -4.50 -1.68
C ILE A 87 -16.14 -3.29 -0.97
N GLU A 88 -14.82 -3.31 -0.82
CA GLU A 88 -14.04 -2.24 -0.19
C GLU A 88 -12.62 -2.26 -0.74
N ALA A 89 -12.04 -1.08 -0.97
CA ALA A 89 -10.63 -0.87 -1.28
C ALA A 89 -10.07 0.18 -0.31
N ASP A 90 -9.02 -0.17 0.42
CA ASP A 90 -8.28 0.73 1.33
C ASP A 90 -9.16 1.47 2.38
N GLY A 91 -10.24 0.86 2.87
CA GLY A 91 -11.17 1.49 3.82
C GLY A 91 -12.34 2.22 3.19
N GLU A 92 -12.37 2.34 1.86
CA GLU A 92 -13.43 2.98 1.09
C GLU A 92 -14.36 1.93 0.48
N LEU A 93 -15.67 2.09 0.65
CA LEU A 93 -16.65 1.14 0.10
C LEU A 93 -16.75 1.27 -1.42
N THR A 94 -16.85 0.13 -2.10
CA THR A 94 -17.02 0.06 -3.56
C THR A 94 -18.36 -0.56 -3.94
N GLU A 95 -18.80 -0.30 -5.18
CA GLU A 95 -19.77 -1.18 -5.80
C GLU A 95 -19.24 -2.62 -5.82
N PRO A 96 -20.09 -3.64 -5.58
CA PRO A 96 -19.65 -5.03 -5.61
C PRO A 96 -19.06 -5.46 -6.95
N LEU A 97 -17.81 -5.88 -6.96
CA LEU A 97 -17.12 -6.37 -8.16
C LEU A 97 -16.66 -7.82 -7.96
N VAL A 98 -17.22 -8.74 -8.73
CA VAL A 98 -16.81 -10.15 -8.71
C VAL A 98 -15.51 -10.30 -9.51
N VAL A 99 -14.51 -10.97 -8.92
CA VAL A 99 -13.22 -11.30 -9.51
C VAL A 99 -12.81 -12.72 -9.12
N ASP A 100 -11.85 -13.33 -9.82
CA ASP A 100 -11.26 -14.63 -9.45
C ASP A 100 -9.79 -14.54 -9.00
N GLN A 101 -9.19 -13.37 -9.16
CA GLN A 101 -7.87 -13.03 -8.66
C GLN A 101 -7.80 -11.52 -8.45
N LEU A 102 -7.06 -11.06 -7.45
CA LEU A 102 -6.73 -9.65 -7.31
C LEU A 102 -5.23 -9.47 -7.10
N GLN A 103 -4.68 -8.42 -7.70
CA GLN A 103 -3.32 -7.98 -7.41
C GLN A 103 -3.36 -6.93 -6.30
N ILE A 104 -2.67 -7.18 -5.19
CA ILE A 104 -2.62 -6.31 -4.02
C ILE A 104 -1.19 -5.84 -3.79
N SER A 105 -1.00 -4.52 -3.71
CA SER A 105 0.30 -3.88 -3.56
C SER A 105 0.62 -3.62 -2.10
N ALA A 106 1.88 -3.30 -1.76
CA ALA A 106 2.29 -2.92 -0.41
C ALA A 106 1.40 -1.80 0.16
N GLY A 107 0.83 -2.00 1.35
CA GLY A 107 -0.05 -1.05 2.03
C GLY A 107 -1.53 -1.08 1.60
N GLN A 108 -1.88 -1.77 0.51
CA GLN A 108 -3.29 -1.88 0.08
C GLN A 108 -4.09 -2.87 0.95
N ARG A 109 -5.41 -2.64 1.01
CA ARG A 109 -6.40 -3.49 1.64
C ARG A 109 -7.60 -3.71 0.73
N TYR A 110 -8.22 -4.87 0.83
CA TYR A 110 -9.52 -5.13 0.21
C TYR A 110 -10.41 -5.92 1.16
N SER A 111 -11.68 -5.53 1.29
CA SER A 111 -12.69 -6.48 1.77
C SER A 111 -13.30 -7.20 0.59
N VAL A 112 -13.31 -8.53 0.63
CA VAL A 112 -14.00 -9.37 -0.36
C VAL A 112 -15.01 -10.28 0.33
N VAL A 113 -16.15 -10.48 -0.31
CA VAL A 113 -17.09 -11.52 0.10
C VAL A 113 -16.69 -12.83 -0.56
N LEU A 114 -16.37 -13.82 0.28
CA LEU A 114 -16.24 -15.22 -0.12
C LEU A 114 -17.53 -15.95 0.24
N VAL A 115 -18.09 -16.68 -0.73
CA VAL A 115 -19.23 -17.57 -0.50
C VAL A 115 -18.68 -19.00 -0.37
N ALA A 116 -18.93 -19.65 0.76
CA ALA A 116 -18.47 -21.02 1.02
C ALA A 116 -19.43 -22.05 0.40
N ASP A 117 -19.60 -22.01 -0.92
CA ASP A 117 -20.58 -22.80 -1.68
C ASP A 117 -19.99 -24.04 -2.37
N LYS A 118 -18.71 -24.36 -2.11
CA LYS A 118 -18.04 -25.52 -2.68
C LYS A 118 -18.19 -26.76 -1.80
N PRO A 119 -17.95 -27.98 -2.33
CA PRO A 119 -17.94 -29.20 -1.51
C PRO A 119 -17.04 -29.05 -0.28
N VAL A 120 -17.38 -29.75 0.81
CA VAL A 120 -16.54 -29.78 2.00
C VAL A 120 -15.20 -30.44 1.67
N ASP A 121 -14.16 -29.62 1.56
CA ASP A 121 -12.79 -30.02 1.26
C ASP A 121 -11.80 -28.92 1.69
N ASN A 122 -10.52 -29.11 1.38
CA ASN A 122 -9.48 -28.11 1.53
C ASN A 122 -9.12 -27.51 0.17
N TYR A 123 -8.97 -26.19 0.13
CA TYR A 123 -8.65 -25.42 -1.08
C TYR A 123 -7.39 -24.60 -0.84
N TRP A 124 -6.52 -24.50 -1.85
CA TRP A 124 -5.37 -23.60 -1.75
C TRP A 124 -5.83 -22.14 -1.78
N ILE A 125 -5.38 -21.39 -0.77
CA ILE A 125 -5.26 -19.93 -0.84
C ILE A 125 -3.89 -19.64 -1.43
N ARG A 126 -3.83 -18.78 -2.45
CA ARG A 126 -2.62 -18.52 -3.23
C ARG A 126 -2.25 -17.05 -3.16
N ASN A 127 -0.97 -16.76 -2.90
CA ASN A 127 -0.45 -15.40 -2.73
C ASN A 127 0.90 -15.21 -3.45
N LEU A 128 0.89 -15.19 -4.79
CA LEU A 128 2.12 -15.23 -5.58
C LEU A 128 2.79 -13.85 -5.66
N PRO A 129 4.01 -13.65 -5.13
CA PRO A 129 4.72 -12.39 -5.26
C PRO A 129 5.16 -12.11 -6.71
N ASN A 130 5.37 -10.85 -7.05
CA ASN A 130 5.88 -10.42 -8.37
C ASN A 130 7.40 -10.62 -8.55
N THR A 131 7.98 -11.66 -7.95
CA THR A 131 9.40 -11.99 -8.08
C THR A 131 9.63 -13.03 -9.20
N ALA A 132 10.80 -12.99 -9.85
CA ALA A 132 11.09 -13.80 -11.03
C ALA A 132 10.98 -15.32 -10.82
N MET A 133 11.22 -15.80 -9.60
CA MET A 133 11.23 -17.23 -9.24
C MET A 133 10.03 -17.64 -8.36
N ALA A 134 8.96 -16.83 -8.34
CA ALA A 134 7.78 -17.11 -7.55
C ALA A 134 7.07 -18.40 -8.04
N THR A 135 6.75 -19.31 -7.12
CA THR A 135 6.07 -20.59 -7.42
C THR A 135 5.26 -21.07 -6.22
N TYR A 136 4.32 -21.99 -6.45
CA TYR A 136 3.55 -22.67 -5.41
C TYR A 136 4.12 -24.05 -5.02
N GLU A 137 5.23 -24.47 -5.64
CA GLU A 137 5.87 -25.74 -5.33
C GLU A 137 6.10 -25.92 -3.83
N GLN A 138 5.81 -27.13 -3.34
CA GLN A 138 5.91 -27.52 -1.93
C GLN A 138 5.06 -26.65 -0.98
N GLY A 139 3.98 -26.04 -1.49
CA GLY A 139 3.08 -25.20 -0.70
C GLY A 139 3.67 -23.83 -0.34
N ARG A 140 4.72 -23.38 -1.05
CA ARG A 140 5.19 -21.98 -0.95
C ARG A 140 4.10 -21.01 -1.41
N ASN A 141 4.13 -19.79 -0.89
CA ASN A 141 3.18 -18.73 -1.26
C ASN A 141 1.70 -19.16 -1.13
N SER A 142 1.40 -20.05 -0.18
CA SER A 142 0.10 -20.71 -0.06
C SER A 142 -0.36 -20.81 1.39
N ALA A 143 -1.67 -20.88 1.58
CA ALA A 143 -2.37 -21.22 2.82
C ALA A 143 -3.55 -22.13 2.50
N ILE A 144 -4.28 -22.58 3.53
CA ILE A 144 -5.36 -23.55 3.38
C ILE A 144 -6.69 -22.88 3.74
N LEU A 145 -7.64 -22.86 2.82
CA LEU A 145 -9.05 -22.66 3.14
C LEU A 145 -9.65 -24.04 3.45
N SER A 146 -10.07 -24.27 4.68
CA SER A 146 -10.58 -25.57 5.14
C SER A 146 -12.06 -25.47 5.46
N TYR A 147 -12.89 -26.27 4.79
CA TYR A 147 -14.30 -26.36 5.15
C TYR A 147 -14.47 -27.18 6.44
N GLU A 148 -15.39 -26.77 7.32
CA GLU A 148 -15.72 -27.56 8.51
C GLU A 148 -16.13 -28.99 8.14
N GLY A 149 -15.46 -29.96 8.76
CA GLY A 149 -15.63 -31.39 8.45
C GLY A 149 -14.66 -31.95 7.41
N ALA A 150 -13.83 -31.13 6.76
CA ALA A 150 -12.78 -31.59 5.87
C ALA A 150 -11.66 -32.35 6.62
N CYS A 151 -11.00 -33.28 5.93
CA CYS A 151 -9.83 -33.98 6.46
C CYS A 151 -8.68 -32.99 6.71
N LYS A 152 -7.89 -33.19 7.77
CA LYS A 152 -6.72 -32.34 8.09
C LYS A 152 -5.50 -32.69 7.22
N VAL A 153 -5.60 -32.41 5.93
CA VAL A 153 -4.58 -32.68 4.91
C VAL A 153 -4.36 -31.43 4.04
N GLU A 154 -3.21 -31.36 3.37
CA GLU A 154 -2.98 -30.29 2.40
C GLU A 154 -3.94 -30.42 1.19
N PRO A 155 -4.43 -29.29 0.62
CA PRO A 155 -5.24 -29.32 -0.59
C PRO A 155 -4.53 -30.00 -1.77
N VAL A 156 -5.30 -30.67 -2.61
CA VAL A 156 -4.84 -31.21 -3.90
C VAL A 156 -5.44 -30.45 -5.09
N THR A 157 -6.05 -29.29 -4.82
CA THR A 157 -6.67 -28.44 -5.85
C THR A 157 -5.63 -27.86 -6.79
N VAL A 158 -6.03 -27.67 -8.05
CA VAL A 158 -5.14 -27.20 -9.12
C VAL A 158 -5.24 -25.70 -9.30
N ASN A 159 -4.09 -25.06 -9.51
CA ASN A 159 -4.05 -23.65 -9.90
C ASN A 159 -4.59 -23.50 -11.33
N ILE A 160 -5.64 -22.72 -11.51
CA ILE A 160 -6.24 -22.43 -12.82
C ILE A 160 -5.92 -20.98 -13.18
N ALA A 161 -5.67 -20.71 -14.46
CA ALA A 161 -5.47 -19.35 -14.94
C ALA A 161 -6.71 -18.48 -14.63
N PRO A 162 -6.53 -17.26 -14.09
CA PRO A 162 -7.64 -16.36 -13.83
C PRO A 162 -8.34 -15.98 -15.14
N LYS A 163 -9.67 -15.96 -15.12
CA LYS A 163 -10.55 -15.56 -16.21
C LYS A 163 -11.10 -14.15 -16.00
N ASN A 164 -11.15 -13.69 -14.76
CA ASN A 164 -11.69 -12.40 -14.38
C ASN A 164 -10.83 -11.74 -13.27
N PRO A 165 -9.55 -11.44 -13.58
CA PRO A 165 -8.70 -10.75 -12.63
C PRO A 165 -9.21 -9.34 -12.37
N LEU A 166 -8.94 -8.81 -11.16
CA LEU A 166 -9.23 -7.43 -10.80
C LEU A 166 -8.49 -6.47 -11.73
N VAL A 167 -9.24 -5.49 -12.23
CA VAL A 167 -8.78 -4.33 -13.01
C VAL A 167 -9.23 -3.10 -12.22
N GLU A 168 -8.32 -2.20 -11.86
CA GLU A 168 -8.61 -1.12 -10.91
C GLU A 168 -9.65 -0.14 -11.46
N THR A 169 -9.63 0.12 -12.77
CA THR A 169 -10.62 0.98 -13.44
C THR A 169 -12.05 0.46 -13.39
N ASN A 170 -12.27 -0.82 -13.04
CA ASN A 170 -13.60 -1.40 -12.82
C ASN A 170 -14.10 -1.26 -11.37
N LEU A 171 -13.28 -0.73 -10.45
CA LEU A 171 -13.73 -0.38 -9.12
C LEU A 171 -14.35 1.01 -9.13
N HIS A 172 -15.53 1.12 -8.52
CA HIS A 172 -16.27 2.36 -8.40
C HIS A 172 -16.62 2.63 -6.95
N ALA A 173 -16.40 3.85 -6.47
CA ALA A 173 -16.81 4.24 -5.12
C ALA A 173 -18.32 4.06 -4.94
N LEU A 174 -18.74 3.54 -3.77
CA LEU A 174 -20.16 3.33 -3.45
C LEU A 174 -20.81 4.60 -2.85
N ILE A 175 -20.04 5.37 -2.07
CA ILE A 175 -20.53 6.52 -1.31
C ILE A 175 -19.83 7.78 -1.80
N SER A 176 -20.57 8.90 -1.89
CA SER A 176 -20.05 10.20 -2.32
C SER A 176 -19.27 10.09 -3.64
N THR A 177 -19.95 9.53 -4.64
CA THR A 177 -19.41 9.28 -5.98
C THR A 177 -18.99 10.56 -6.67
N GLY A 178 -17.87 10.49 -7.39
CA GLY A 178 -17.34 11.59 -8.18
C GLY A 178 -16.07 12.16 -7.59
N ALA A 179 -15.11 12.49 -8.47
CA ALA A 179 -13.89 13.15 -8.06
C ALA A 179 -14.17 14.62 -7.71
N PRO A 180 -13.46 15.20 -6.73
CA PRO A 180 -13.62 16.60 -6.39
C PRO A 180 -13.20 17.53 -7.55
N GLY A 181 -13.79 18.73 -7.56
CA GLY A 181 -13.48 19.79 -8.52
C GLY A 181 -14.16 19.64 -9.89
N ILE A 182 -13.69 20.43 -10.85
CA ILE A 182 -14.27 20.44 -12.20
C ILE A 182 -13.78 19.21 -12.97
N PRO A 183 -14.68 18.41 -13.58
CA PRO A 183 -14.28 17.28 -14.42
C PRO A 183 -13.39 17.71 -15.60
N GLY A 184 -12.23 17.07 -15.72
CA GLY A 184 -11.27 17.28 -16.79
C GLY A 184 -9.85 17.46 -16.28
N TYR A 185 -8.88 16.92 -17.04
CA TYR A 185 -7.46 16.95 -16.68
C TYR A 185 -6.92 18.38 -16.59
N GLY A 186 -6.13 18.67 -15.57
CA GLY A 186 -5.54 19.98 -15.32
C GLY A 186 -6.54 21.05 -14.87
N LYS A 187 -7.74 20.66 -14.39
CA LYS A 187 -8.81 21.58 -13.97
C LYS A 187 -9.06 21.60 -12.46
N ALA A 188 -8.14 21.09 -11.65
CA ALA A 188 -8.17 21.30 -10.21
C ALA A 188 -7.68 22.71 -9.86
N ASP A 189 -7.85 23.13 -8.60
CA ASP A 189 -7.34 24.42 -8.12
C ASP A 189 -5.80 24.42 -8.08
N ILE A 190 -5.22 23.31 -7.64
CA ILE A 190 -3.77 23.07 -7.58
C ILE A 190 -3.47 21.84 -8.44
N ASN A 191 -2.62 21.98 -9.46
CA ASN A 191 -2.25 20.89 -10.35
C ASN A 191 -0.75 20.61 -10.21
N LEU A 192 -0.40 19.45 -9.66
CA LEU A 192 0.96 19.02 -9.38
C LEU A 192 1.40 17.97 -10.39
N ASN A 193 2.65 18.08 -10.83
CA ASN A 193 3.29 17.08 -11.68
C ASN A 193 4.57 16.60 -11.00
N LEU A 194 4.60 15.32 -10.64
CA LEU A 194 5.75 14.68 -10.02
C LEU A 194 6.34 13.67 -10.99
N GLN A 195 7.59 13.87 -11.35
CA GLN A 195 8.39 12.94 -12.11
C GLN A 195 9.35 12.22 -11.17
N VAL A 196 9.32 10.90 -11.21
CA VAL A 196 10.17 10.05 -10.40
C VAL A 196 11.24 9.44 -11.28
N THR A 197 12.50 9.58 -10.86
CA THR A 197 13.65 8.93 -11.49
C THR A 197 14.39 8.05 -10.47
N ASN A 198 15.04 7.00 -10.97
CA ASN A 198 16.00 6.22 -10.20
C ASN A 198 17.37 6.30 -10.87
N VAL A 199 18.39 6.67 -10.09
CA VAL A 199 19.78 6.69 -10.55
C VAL A 199 20.62 5.91 -9.55
N ASN A 200 21.18 4.77 -9.99
CA ASN A 200 22.02 3.89 -9.19
C ASN A 200 21.38 3.51 -7.84
N GLY A 201 20.08 3.23 -7.82
CA GLY A 201 19.35 2.83 -6.61
C GLY A 201 18.85 3.99 -5.75
N THR A 202 19.24 5.24 -6.02
CA THR A 202 18.67 6.42 -5.34
C THR A 202 17.47 6.96 -6.10
N PHE A 203 16.38 7.25 -5.40
CA PHE A 203 15.19 7.85 -5.97
C PHE A 203 15.21 9.38 -5.85
N TYR A 204 14.65 10.01 -6.87
CA TYR A 204 14.44 11.44 -6.94
C TYR A 204 13.01 11.72 -7.37
N VAL A 205 12.39 12.70 -6.74
CA VAL A 205 11.12 13.28 -7.16
C VAL A 205 11.43 14.70 -7.63
N ASN A 206 11.15 15.02 -8.89
CA ASN A 206 11.50 16.29 -9.53
C ASN A 206 12.99 16.68 -9.30
N ASN A 207 13.89 15.71 -9.46
CA ASN A 207 15.34 15.83 -9.27
C ASN A 207 15.81 16.07 -7.82
N VAL A 208 14.93 15.93 -6.83
CA VAL A 208 15.29 16.02 -5.41
C VAL A 208 15.12 14.67 -4.75
N THR A 209 16.11 14.23 -3.97
CA THR A 209 16.02 13.02 -3.16
C THR A 209 15.60 13.38 -1.75
N TYR A 210 14.58 12.70 -1.23
CA TYR A 210 14.13 12.93 0.14
C TYR A 210 15.18 12.46 1.14
N LYS A 211 15.45 13.29 2.14
CA LYS A 211 16.25 12.93 3.30
C LYS A 211 15.51 13.40 4.55
N PRO A 212 15.25 12.53 5.54
CA PRO A 212 14.61 12.94 6.78
C PRO A 212 15.31 14.16 7.39
N PRO A 213 14.59 15.24 7.71
CA PRO A 213 15.17 16.41 8.36
C PRO A 213 15.46 16.08 9.83
N THR A 214 16.48 16.70 10.42
CA THR A 214 16.79 16.51 11.85
C THR A 214 15.62 16.92 12.75
N VAL A 215 14.90 17.99 12.38
CA VAL A 215 13.70 18.44 13.08
C VAL A 215 12.48 17.98 12.27
N PRO A 216 11.53 17.22 12.85
CA PRO A 216 10.32 16.80 12.14
C PRO A 216 9.55 17.98 11.56
N VAL A 217 8.98 17.82 10.36
CA VAL A 217 8.29 18.92 9.64
C VAL A 217 7.17 19.54 10.49
N LEU A 218 6.44 18.73 11.26
CA LEU A 218 5.42 19.24 12.18
C LEU A 218 6.00 20.18 13.23
N LEU A 219 7.15 19.84 13.82
CA LEU A 219 7.82 20.68 14.80
C LEU A 219 8.37 21.97 14.16
N GLN A 220 8.83 21.92 12.91
CA GLN A 220 9.22 23.13 12.16
C GLN A 220 8.01 24.08 11.99
N ILE A 221 6.86 23.54 11.60
CA ILE A 221 5.61 24.32 11.45
C ILE A 221 5.17 24.93 12.78
N LEU A 222 5.14 24.13 13.84
CA LEU A 222 4.78 24.60 15.19
C LEU A 222 5.77 25.62 15.77
N SER A 223 7.01 25.63 15.25
CA SER A 223 8.06 26.60 15.58
C SER A 223 8.04 27.85 14.69
N GLY A 224 7.08 27.96 13.77
CA GLY A 224 6.80 29.17 12.99
C GLY A 224 7.12 29.10 11.50
N ALA A 225 7.59 27.96 10.98
CA ALA A 225 7.78 27.80 9.54
C ALA A 225 6.41 27.62 8.83
N GLN A 226 6.17 28.41 7.78
CA GLN A 226 4.90 28.39 7.03
C GLN A 226 5.12 28.21 5.54
N GLU A 227 6.20 28.77 5.00
CA GLU A 227 6.52 28.73 3.58
C GLU A 227 7.43 27.55 3.23
N ALA A 228 7.34 27.04 2.00
CA ALA A 228 8.16 25.92 1.54
C ALA A 228 9.67 26.21 1.69
N SER A 229 10.10 27.46 1.52
CA SER A 229 11.50 27.89 1.67
C SER A 229 12.01 27.86 3.12
N GLN A 230 11.12 27.77 4.10
CA GLN A 230 11.43 27.70 5.52
C GLN A 230 11.40 26.25 6.04
N LEU A 231 10.89 25.32 5.25
CA LEU A 231 10.71 23.92 5.63
C LEU A 231 11.83 23.06 5.05
N LEU A 232 12.27 22.08 5.84
CA LEU A 232 13.26 21.09 5.48
C LEU A 232 12.60 19.69 5.36
N PRO A 233 13.11 18.83 4.47
CA PRO A 233 14.26 19.05 3.59
C PRO A 233 13.90 19.91 2.37
N ASN A 234 14.81 20.81 1.98
CA ASN A 234 14.60 21.73 0.87
C ASN A 234 14.33 20.97 -0.43
N GLY A 235 13.28 21.37 -1.15
CA GLY A 235 12.86 20.76 -2.40
C GLY A 235 12.01 19.50 -2.28
N SER A 236 11.78 18.97 -1.07
CA SER A 236 10.87 17.83 -0.86
C SER A 236 9.60 18.19 -0.08
N VAL A 237 9.36 19.47 0.20
CA VAL A 237 8.15 19.96 0.87
C VAL A 237 7.35 20.82 -0.10
N ILE A 238 6.08 20.47 -0.32
CA ILE A 238 5.12 21.23 -1.13
C ILE A 238 4.08 21.81 -0.17
N VAL A 239 3.97 23.12 -0.11
CA VAL A 239 2.92 23.80 0.67
C VAL A 239 1.64 23.85 -0.14
N LEU A 240 0.53 23.48 0.48
CA LEU A 240 -0.80 23.48 -0.12
C LEU A 240 -1.74 24.40 0.65
N GLU A 241 -2.50 25.23 -0.07
CA GLU A 241 -3.56 26.05 0.53
C GLU A 241 -4.71 25.18 1.02
N ALA A 242 -5.41 25.62 2.08
CA ALA A 242 -6.61 24.94 2.58
C ALA A 242 -7.80 25.01 1.60
N ASN A 243 -8.66 24.00 1.66
CA ASN A 243 -9.94 23.90 0.96
C ASN A 243 -9.83 24.05 -0.56
N LYS A 244 -8.77 23.49 -1.13
CA LYS A 244 -8.51 23.43 -2.57
C LYS A 244 -8.60 22.00 -3.06
N VAL A 245 -9.05 21.83 -4.29
CA VAL A 245 -8.92 20.56 -4.99
C VAL A 245 -7.51 20.46 -5.54
N VAL A 246 -6.81 19.39 -5.17
CA VAL A 246 -5.50 19.07 -5.73
C VAL A 246 -5.65 17.95 -6.75
N GLU A 247 -5.02 18.10 -7.90
CA GLU A 247 -4.78 17.02 -8.86
C GLU A 247 -3.28 16.74 -8.91
N LEU A 248 -2.89 15.51 -8.63
CA LEU A 248 -1.52 15.05 -8.74
C LEU A 248 -1.39 14.07 -9.91
N THR A 249 -0.57 14.45 -10.88
CA THR A 249 -0.05 13.53 -11.90
C THR A 249 1.31 13.02 -11.46
N LEU A 250 1.47 11.70 -11.36
CA LEU A 250 2.74 11.06 -11.06
C LEU A 250 3.14 10.12 -12.19
N SER A 251 4.39 10.23 -12.64
CA SER A 251 4.98 9.40 -13.68
C SER A 251 6.37 8.91 -13.26
N THR A 252 6.78 7.76 -13.79
CA THR A 252 8.08 7.15 -13.48
C THR A 252 8.93 6.96 -14.74
N THR A 253 10.22 7.26 -14.63
CA THR A 253 11.20 7.05 -15.70
C THR A 253 12.44 6.34 -15.15
N GLY A 254 12.85 5.25 -15.79
CA GLY A 254 14.10 4.54 -15.46
C GLY A 254 14.07 3.73 -14.16
N ALA A 255 12.95 3.68 -13.44
CA ALA A 255 12.75 2.83 -12.28
C ALA A 255 11.86 1.62 -12.64
N PRO A 256 12.30 0.37 -12.40
CA PRO A 256 11.43 -0.79 -12.57
C PRO A 256 10.27 -0.72 -11.55
N GLY A 257 9.05 -0.58 -12.07
CA GLY A 257 7.82 -0.55 -11.28
C GLY A 257 7.26 -1.95 -10.98
N PRO A 258 6.03 -2.03 -10.44
CA PRO A 258 5.17 -0.91 -10.06
C PRO A 258 5.52 -0.34 -8.68
N HIS A 259 5.46 0.99 -8.54
CA HIS A 259 5.59 1.67 -7.24
C HIS A 259 4.21 1.89 -6.61
N SER A 260 4.02 1.46 -5.36
CA SER A 260 2.79 1.76 -4.59
C SER A 260 2.94 3.14 -3.96
N ILE A 261 2.12 4.12 -4.32
CA ILE A 261 2.18 5.49 -3.80
C ILE A 261 1.09 5.66 -2.76
N HIS A 262 1.50 6.08 -1.56
CA HIS A 262 0.62 6.34 -0.42
C HIS A 262 0.63 7.82 -0.06
N LEU A 263 -0.54 8.37 0.25
CA LEU A 263 -0.71 9.71 0.80
C LEU A 263 -1.29 9.59 2.21
N HIS A 264 -0.59 10.14 3.20
CA HIS A 264 -1.10 10.22 4.57
C HIS A 264 -2.19 11.29 4.67
N GLY A 265 -3.05 11.16 5.70
CA GLY A 265 -4.05 12.18 6.03
C GLY A 265 -5.28 12.22 5.11
N HIS A 266 -5.27 11.47 4.00
CA HIS A 266 -6.28 11.54 2.95
C HIS A 266 -6.56 10.18 2.32
N SER A 267 -7.83 9.94 2.00
CA SER A 267 -8.20 9.11 0.84
C SER A 267 -8.27 10.00 -0.40
N PHE A 268 -7.99 9.44 -1.58
CA PHE A 268 -8.02 10.16 -2.85
C PHE A 268 -8.75 9.37 -3.95
N ASP A 269 -9.31 10.09 -4.90
CA ASP A 269 -9.96 9.54 -6.09
C ASP A 269 -8.93 9.24 -7.18
N VAL A 270 -8.85 7.98 -7.62
CA VAL A 270 -7.96 7.58 -8.73
C VAL A 270 -8.66 7.87 -10.06
N VAL A 271 -8.50 9.10 -10.54
CA VAL A 271 -9.15 9.54 -11.79
C VAL A 271 -8.50 8.95 -13.04
N GLN A 272 -7.24 8.50 -12.95
CA GLN A 272 -6.57 7.69 -13.96
C GLN A 272 -5.68 6.64 -13.28
N SER A 273 -5.99 5.36 -13.47
CA SER A 273 -5.11 4.26 -13.01
C SER A 273 -3.96 4.05 -13.99
N ALA A 274 -2.77 3.74 -13.46
CA ALA A 274 -1.63 3.37 -14.28
C ALA A 274 -1.63 1.88 -14.72
N ARG A 275 -2.30 0.99 -13.97
CA ARG A 275 -2.19 -0.47 -14.16
C ARG A 275 -2.82 -0.98 -15.45
N ASP A 276 -3.79 -0.26 -15.99
CA ASP A 276 -4.69 -0.81 -17.01
C ASP A 276 -4.28 -0.41 -18.44
N ASN A 277 -3.16 0.32 -18.62
CA ASN A 277 -2.71 0.88 -19.90
C ASN A 277 -3.76 1.72 -20.64
N THR A 278 -4.85 2.07 -19.97
CA THR A 278 -5.91 2.93 -20.49
C THR A 278 -5.56 4.37 -20.15
N SER A 279 -5.46 5.23 -21.16
CA SER A 279 -5.36 6.69 -20.97
C SER A 279 -6.70 7.33 -20.60
N THR A 280 -7.67 6.54 -20.11
CA THR A 280 -9.04 6.99 -19.82
C THR A 280 -9.14 7.58 -18.43
N PHE A 281 -9.81 8.73 -18.34
CA PHE A 281 -10.11 9.38 -17.08
C PHE A 281 -11.53 9.05 -16.61
N ASN A 282 -11.70 8.81 -15.32
CA ASN A 282 -13.00 8.70 -14.67
C ASN A 282 -13.14 9.77 -13.58
N TYR A 283 -13.96 10.78 -13.84
CA TYR A 283 -14.33 11.81 -12.85
C TYR A 283 -15.71 11.57 -12.22
N VAL A 284 -16.47 10.57 -12.71
CA VAL A 284 -17.88 10.34 -12.34
C VAL A 284 -17.99 9.44 -11.12
N ASN A 285 -17.25 8.34 -11.10
CA ASN A 285 -17.24 7.36 -10.01
C ASN A 285 -15.91 6.60 -9.94
N PRO A 286 -14.75 7.29 -9.91
CA PRO A 286 -13.47 6.61 -9.71
C PRO A 286 -13.46 5.83 -8.40
N VAL A 287 -12.58 4.85 -8.29
CA VAL A 287 -12.27 4.25 -6.99
C VAL A 287 -11.59 5.29 -6.10
N ARG A 288 -12.05 5.37 -4.85
CA ARG A 288 -11.40 6.14 -3.79
C ARG A 288 -10.56 5.19 -2.95
N ARG A 289 -9.33 5.59 -2.61
CA ARG A 289 -8.38 4.77 -1.86
C ARG A 289 -7.22 5.61 -1.30
N ASP A 290 -6.29 5.02 -0.56
CA ASP A 290 -5.12 5.73 -0.02
C ASP A 290 -3.76 5.20 -0.51
N VAL A 291 -3.71 4.06 -1.21
CA VAL A 291 -2.50 3.54 -1.86
C VAL A 291 -2.80 3.15 -3.30
N VAL A 292 -2.13 3.78 -4.28
CA VAL A 292 -2.32 3.48 -5.70
C VAL A 292 -1.02 3.08 -6.38
N SER A 293 -1.09 2.21 -7.38
CA SER A 293 0.10 1.92 -8.18
C SER A 293 0.39 3.06 -9.17
N ALA A 294 1.64 3.52 -9.19
CA ALA A 294 2.17 4.43 -10.20
C ALA A 294 2.43 3.78 -11.56
N GLY A 295 2.17 2.47 -11.68
CA GLY A 295 2.46 1.70 -12.89
C GLY A 295 3.95 1.52 -13.17
N ASP A 296 4.23 1.11 -14.40
CA ASP A 296 5.55 0.88 -14.95
C ASP A 296 6.09 2.12 -15.70
N THR A 297 7.35 2.04 -16.13
CA THR A 297 8.00 3.11 -16.88
C THR A 297 7.18 3.52 -18.11
N GLY A 298 6.89 4.82 -18.23
CA GLY A 298 6.10 5.37 -19.34
C GLY A 298 4.59 5.43 -19.09
N GLN A 299 4.12 4.92 -17.96
CA GLN A 299 2.75 5.13 -17.48
C GLN A 299 2.67 6.33 -16.54
N GLN A 300 1.45 6.78 -16.29
CA GLN A 300 1.14 7.78 -15.27
C GLN A 300 -0.08 7.37 -14.47
N VAL A 301 -0.12 7.80 -13.22
CA VAL A 301 -1.31 7.78 -12.37
C VAL A 301 -1.74 9.23 -12.12
N VAL A 302 -3.06 9.46 -12.05
CA VAL A 302 -3.61 10.77 -11.69
C VAL A 302 -4.62 10.58 -10.56
N ILE A 303 -4.41 11.31 -9.46
CA ILE A 303 -5.26 11.27 -8.27
C ILE A 303 -5.78 12.66 -7.90
N ARG A 304 -6.93 12.72 -7.23
CA ARG A 304 -7.49 13.97 -6.68
C ARG A 304 -7.91 13.83 -5.22
N TRP A 305 -7.69 14.89 -4.44
CA TRP A 305 -8.21 15.04 -3.08
C TRP A 305 -8.51 16.52 -2.79
N VAL A 306 -9.13 16.79 -1.64
CA VAL A 306 -9.38 18.14 -1.13
C VAL A 306 -8.43 18.39 0.04
N THR A 307 -7.85 19.58 0.12
CA THR A 307 -7.00 19.98 1.25
C THR A 307 -7.84 20.43 2.46
N ASP A 308 -8.55 19.49 3.07
CA ASP A 308 -9.43 19.69 4.23
C ASP A 308 -8.84 19.23 5.58
N ASN A 309 -7.55 18.92 5.62
CA ASN A 309 -6.85 18.37 6.78
C ASN A 309 -5.47 19.03 6.96
N SER A 310 -5.40 20.13 7.72
CA SER A 310 -4.13 20.87 7.89
C SER A 310 -3.07 20.07 8.65
N GLY A 311 -1.86 19.99 8.09
CA GLY A 311 -0.71 19.33 8.69
C GLY A 311 0.32 18.90 7.64
N PRO A 312 1.50 18.43 8.07
CA PRO A 312 2.48 17.85 7.17
C PRO A 312 2.18 16.36 6.93
N TRP A 313 1.73 16.03 5.72
CA TRP A 313 1.38 14.67 5.31
C TRP A 313 2.40 14.08 4.35
N PHE A 314 2.77 12.83 4.58
CA PHE A 314 3.75 12.17 3.75
C PHE A 314 3.13 11.62 2.46
N LEU A 315 3.75 11.90 1.31
CA LEU A 315 3.47 11.24 0.03
C LEU A 315 4.71 10.45 -0.36
N HIS A 316 4.62 9.12 -0.40
CA HIS A 316 5.81 8.30 -0.64
C HIS A 316 5.51 6.98 -1.33
N CYS A 317 6.56 6.35 -1.85
CA CYS A 317 6.48 4.95 -2.23
C CYS A 317 6.35 4.09 -0.96
N HIS A 318 5.35 3.22 -0.91
CA HIS A 318 5.11 2.27 0.18
C HIS A 318 5.87 0.95 0.00
N ASN A 319 6.75 0.87 -1.02
CA ASN A 319 7.89 -0.05 -0.92
C ASN A 319 8.93 0.62 -0.01
N ASP A 320 9.20 -0.01 1.12
CA ASP A 320 9.98 0.56 2.22
C ASP A 320 11.46 0.76 1.84
N TRP A 321 11.99 -0.11 0.96
CA TRP A 321 13.34 0.06 0.41
C TRP A 321 13.43 1.27 -0.51
N HIS A 322 12.36 1.57 -1.25
CA HIS A 322 12.30 2.76 -2.11
C HIS A 322 12.13 4.05 -1.31
N LEU A 323 11.34 4.00 -0.23
CA LEU A 323 11.22 5.10 0.72
C LEU A 323 12.58 5.43 1.34
N GLU A 324 13.29 4.43 1.88
CA GLU A 324 14.63 4.59 2.46
C GLU A 324 15.62 5.16 1.42
N ALA A 325 15.47 4.79 0.15
CA ALA A 325 16.26 5.30 -0.96
C ALA A 325 15.83 6.70 -1.48
N GLY A 326 14.90 7.37 -0.80
CA GLY A 326 14.56 8.79 -1.02
C GLY A 326 13.30 9.04 -1.84
N PHE A 327 12.46 8.03 -2.09
CA PHE A 327 11.22 8.18 -2.87
C PHE A 327 10.07 8.73 -2.01
N ALA A 328 10.16 10.01 -1.63
CA ALA A 328 9.13 10.67 -0.85
C ALA A 328 9.07 12.19 -1.08
N MET A 329 7.95 12.77 -0.66
CA MET A 329 7.66 14.20 -0.57
C MET A 329 6.79 14.43 0.68
N VAL A 330 6.74 15.67 1.15
CA VAL A 330 5.85 16.10 2.23
C VAL A 330 4.87 17.15 1.68
N MET A 331 3.58 16.89 1.85
CA MET A 331 2.50 17.84 1.61
C MET A 331 2.26 18.63 2.89
N ALA A 332 2.78 19.85 2.97
CA ALA A 332 2.55 20.76 4.09
C ALA A 332 1.23 21.51 3.85
N GLU A 333 0.13 20.90 4.28
CA GLU A 333 -1.21 21.39 4.03
C GLU A 333 -1.65 22.43 5.06
N SER A 334 -2.02 23.62 4.60
CA SER A 334 -2.35 24.80 5.40
C SER A 334 -1.50 24.95 6.69
N PRO A 335 -0.18 25.20 6.56
CA PRO A 335 0.71 25.29 7.73
C PRO A 335 0.26 26.35 8.75
N SER A 336 -0.36 27.45 8.28
CA SER A 336 -0.91 28.50 9.15
C SER A 336 -2.03 28.01 10.06
N ASP A 337 -2.81 27.02 9.63
CA ASP A 337 -3.97 26.52 10.37
C ASP A 337 -3.62 25.31 11.24
N THR A 338 -2.48 24.66 10.97
CA THR A 338 -2.03 23.42 11.61
C THR A 338 -2.10 23.50 13.14
N ARG A 339 -1.59 24.58 13.74
CA ARG A 339 -1.59 24.72 15.21
C ARG A 339 -3.01 24.82 15.80
N THR A 340 -3.93 25.44 15.09
CA THR A 340 -5.31 25.63 15.54
C THR A 340 -6.11 24.33 15.48
N HIS A 341 -5.84 23.46 14.50
CA HIS A 341 -6.53 22.18 14.35
C HIS A 341 -5.94 21.04 15.19
N LEU A 342 -4.72 21.20 15.70
CA LEU A 342 -4.16 20.27 16.68
C LEU A 342 -4.80 20.52 18.04
N ASN A 343 -5.70 19.60 18.43
CA ASN A 343 -6.34 19.58 19.75
C ASN A 343 -5.34 19.22 20.85
N ASN A 344 -4.45 20.16 21.19
CA ASN A 344 -3.31 20.05 22.10
C ASN A 344 -2.28 18.97 21.69
N VAL A 345 -1.02 19.38 21.61
CA VAL A 345 0.10 18.44 21.47
C VAL A 345 0.49 17.98 22.87
N PRO A 346 0.48 16.67 23.19
CA PRO A 346 0.81 16.19 24.53
C PRO A 346 2.27 16.48 24.90
N ASP A 347 2.56 16.76 26.17
CA ASP A 347 3.94 16.96 26.67
C ASP A 347 4.87 15.80 26.28
N ALA A 348 4.35 14.57 26.24
CA ALA A 348 5.10 13.40 25.81
C ALA A 348 5.64 13.52 24.37
N TRP A 349 4.91 14.18 23.47
CA TRP A 349 5.37 14.45 22.11
C TRP A 349 6.52 15.47 22.11
N ASP A 350 6.43 16.53 22.92
CA ASP A 350 7.49 17.54 23.05
C ASP A 350 8.81 16.94 23.57
N GLN A 351 8.75 15.85 24.34
CA GLN A 351 9.93 15.15 24.85
C GLN A 351 10.57 14.19 23.83
N LEU A 352 9.91 13.86 22.72
CA LEU A 352 10.44 12.86 21.77
C LEU A 352 11.77 13.30 21.15
N CYS A 353 11.85 14.52 20.61
CA CYS A 353 13.07 15.00 19.95
C CYS A 353 14.24 15.13 20.94
N PRO A 354 14.10 15.80 22.10
CA PRO A 354 15.18 15.88 23.09
C PRO A 354 15.68 14.52 23.58
N ILE A 355 14.77 13.56 23.80
CA ILE A 355 15.16 12.20 24.19
C ILE A 355 15.94 11.55 23.05
N PHE A 356 15.40 11.54 21.84
CA PHE A 356 16.03 10.92 20.67
C PHE A 356 17.43 11.49 20.39
N ASP A 357 17.58 12.81 20.42
CA ASP A 357 18.85 13.50 20.15
C ASP A 357 19.91 13.25 21.24
N SER A 358 19.50 12.83 22.43
CA SER A 358 20.41 12.45 23.53
C SER A 358 20.91 11.01 23.46
N LEU A 359 20.34 10.17 22.59
CA LEU A 359 20.70 8.75 22.49
C LEU A 359 22.07 8.55 21.84
N THR A 360 22.83 7.60 22.35
CA THR A 360 24.09 7.17 21.75
C THR A 360 23.84 6.33 20.49
N PRO A 361 24.83 6.20 19.58
CA PRO A 361 24.72 5.29 18.44
C PRO A 361 24.37 3.85 18.81
N SER A 362 24.83 3.34 19.96
CA SER A 362 24.50 1.99 20.43
C SER A 362 23.04 1.87 20.87
N GLN A 363 22.47 2.91 21.49
CA GLN A 363 21.06 2.96 21.87
C GLN A 363 20.14 3.08 20.64
N LEU A 364 20.61 3.73 19.58
CA LEU A 364 19.92 3.82 18.28
C LEU A 364 20.03 2.54 17.43
N GLY A 365 20.66 1.49 17.93
CA GLY A 365 20.87 0.23 17.20
C GLY A 365 22.01 0.27 16.17
N GLY A 366 22.81 1.36 16.14
CA GLY A 366 23.98 1.54 15.27
C GLY A 366 25.27 0.86 15.75
N GLY A 367 25.19 -0.07 16.71
CA GLY A 367 26.34 -0.78 17.28
C GLY A 367 26.97 -1.85 16.37
N PHE A 368 26.40 -2.13 15.20
CA PHE A 368 26.97 -3.08 14.25
C PHE A 368 27.77 -2.31 13.19
N GLN A 369 28.99 -1.90 13.53
CA GLN A 369 30.04 -1.71 12.52
C GLN A 369 30.33 -3.10 11.94
N VAL A 370 29.81 -3.35 10.73
CA VAL A 370 30.26 -4.49 9.92
C VAL A 370 31.70 -4.18 9.52
N LEU A 371 32.63 -5.01 9.98
CA LEU A 371 34.05 -5.04 9.57
C LEU A 371 34.20 -5.31 8.08
#